data_AF-B7KFS8-F1
#
_entry.id   AF-B7KFS8-F1
#
_cell.length_a   1.000
_cell.length_b   1.000
_cell.length_c   1.000
_cell.angle_alpha   90.00
_cell.angle_beta   90.00
_cell.angle_gamma   90.00
#
_symmetry.space_group_name_H-M   'P 1'
#
loop_
_entity.id
_entity.type
_entity.pdbx_description
1 polymer ?
#
loop_
_entity_poly.entity_id
_entity_poly.type
_entity_poly.pdbx_seq_one_letter_code
_entity_poly.pdbx_strand_id
1 'polypeptide(L)'
;MNKANTELNQDLDMLDEYDFTGGVRGKYYQQYQNGNIKPLKGIQFVTDTKGRKTGVLIDLNEYQYLWDECLKTFDESVKVQYLVDSQGEKIAVCLSFREHLQIWQKIYDTLIA
;
A
#
# COMPACT_ATOMS: atom_id res chain seq x y z
N MET A 1 -18.68 -23.21 -3.64
CA MET A 1 -17.85 -21.97 -3.57
C MET A 1 -16.49 -22.37 -3.03
N ASN A 2 -15.43 -22.17 -3.82
CA ASN A 2 -14.06 -22.54 -3.43
C ASN A 2 -13.50 -21.51 -2.44
N LYS A 3 -12.81 -21.97 -1.39
CA LYS A 3 -12.16 -21.12 -0.35
C LYS A 3 -11.34 -19.95 -0.92
N ALA A 4 -10.67 -20.17 -2.06
CA ALA A 4 -9.88 -19.14 -2.75
C ALA A 4 -10.72 -17.93 -3.24
N ASN A 5 -12.00 -18.12 -3.58
CA ASN A 5 -12.88 -17.01 -3.95
C ASN A 5 -13.41 -16.25 -2.73
N THR A 6 -13.36 -16.84 -1.54
CA THR A 6 -13.81 -16.22 -0.30
C THR A 6 -12.72 -15.33 0.29
N GLU A 7 -11.46 -15.77 0.25
CA GLU A 7 -10.29 -15.00 0.72
C GLU A 7 -10.03 -13.77 -0.18
N LEU A 8 -10.09 -13.93 -1.51
CA LEU A 8 -9.91 -12.82 -2.45
C LEU A 8 -11.02 -11.74 -2.33
N ASN A 9 -12.23 -12.12 -1.92
CA ASN A 9 -13.34 -11.19 -1.72
C ASN A 9 -13.19 -10.39 -0.42
N GLN A 10 -12.68 -11.01 0.65
CA GLN A 10 -12.38 -10.31 1.90
C GLN A 10 -11.25 -9.30 1.73
N ASP A 11 -10.25 -9.60 0.88
CA ASP A 11 -9.17 -8.66 0.54
C ASP A 11 -9.71 -7.42 -0.22
N LEU A 12 -10.71 -7.58 -1.10
CA LEU A 12 -11.30 -6.45 -1.83
C LEU A 12 -12.17 -5.56 -0.94
N ASP A 13 -12.85 -6.12 0.06
CA ASP A 13 -13.64 -5.33 1.02
C ASP A 13 -12.76 -4.39 1.86
N MET A 14 -11.48 -4.74 2.07
CA MET A 14 -10.51 -3.89 2.75
C MET A 14 -9.91 -2.81 1.85
N LEU A 15 -10.00 -2.93 0.52
CA LEU A 15 -9.41 -1.97 -0.42
C LEU A 15 -9.91 -0.55 -0.15
N ASP A 16 -11.21 -0.44 0.13
CA ASP A 16 -11.91 0.81 0.39
C ASP A 16 -11.38 1.57 1.63
N GLU A 17 -10.78 0.87 2.61
CA GLU A 17 -10.20 1.50 3.80
C GLU A 17 -8.81 2.08 3.55
N TYR A 18 -8.07 1.53 2.58
CA TYR A 18 -6.65 1.80 2.38
C TYR A 18 -6.34 2.48 1.03
N ASP A 19 -7.31 2.56 0.11
CA ASP A 19 -7.19 3.24 -1.17
C ASP A 19 -7.79 4.67 -1.17
N PHE A 20 -8.62 5.00 -0.17
CA PHE A 20 -9.34 6.27 -0.02
C PHE A 20 -10.12 6.73 -1.27
N THR A 21 -10.48 5.84 -2.21
CA THR A 21 -11.24 6.22 -3.42
C THR A 21 -12.74 6.23 -3.18
N GLY A 22 -13.23 5.40 -2.26
CA GLY A 22 -14.66 5.08 -2.13
C GLY A 22 -15.44 5.86 -1.09
N GLY A 23 -14.86 6.75 -0.28
CA GLY A 23 -15.65 7.43 0.74
C GLY A 23 -15.95 6.58 1.98
N VAL A 24 -15.38 5.38 2.08
CA VAL A 24 -15.80 4.38 3.05
C VAL A 24 -15.34 4.79 4.44
N ARG A 25 -16.27 4.71 5.41
CA ARG A 25 -16.09 5.06 6.82
C ARG A 25 -15.17 4.06 7.55
N GLY A 26 -13.94 3.89 7.08
CA GLY A 26 -12.86 3.27 7.86
C GLY A 26 -12.28 4.27 8.86
N LYS A 27 -11.67 3.76 9.95
CA LYS A 27 -11.02 4.57 11.00
C LYS A 27 -10.08 5.63 10.42
N TYR A 28 -9.37 5.28 9.35
CA TYR A 28 -8.34 6.12 8.74
C TYR A 28 -8.84 7.05 7.64
N TYR A 29 -9.89 6.67 6.91
CA TYR A 29 -10.54 7.56 5.94
C TYR A 29 -11.10 8.82 6.61
N GLN A 30 -11.71 8.68 7.79
CA GLN A 30 -12.21 9.82 8.58
C GLN A 30 -11.08 10.74 9.05
N GLN A 31 -9.93 10.19 9.43
CA GLN A 31 -8.76 10.98 9.78
C GLN A 31 -8.19 11.73 8.57
N TYR A 32 -8.16 11.08 7.39
CA TYR A 32 -7.70 11.68 6.14
C TYR A 32 -8.60 12.85 5.72
N GLN A 33 -9.91 12.63 5.65
CA GLN A 33 -10.88 13.66 5.24
C GLN A 33 -10.92 14.88 6.17
N ASN A 34 -10.70 14.67 7.47
CA ASN A 34 -10.67 15.76 8.44
C ASN A 34 -9.33 16.54 8.43
N GLY A 35 -8.41 16.24 7.50
CA GLY A 35 -7.10 16.88 7.41
C GLY A 35 -6.15 16.51 8.54
N ASN A 36 -6.45 15.46 9.31
CA ASN A 36 -5.68 15.04 10.48
C ASN A 36 -4.57 14.03 10.15
N ILE A 37 -4.53 13.51 8.92
CA ILE A 37 -3.39 12.72 8.47
C ILE A 37 -2.32 13.68 7.97
N LYS A 38 -1.19 13.71 8.68
CA LYS A 38 0.01 14.39 8.20
C LYS A 38 0.32 13.85 6.79
N PRO A 39 0.73 14.71 5.84
CA PRO A 39 1.20 14.25 4.54
C PRO A 39 2.20 13.12 4.74
N LEU A 40 1.89 11.94 4.21
CA LEU A 40 2.80 10.79 4.26
C LEU A 40 3.92 11.05 3.24
N LYS A 41 4.95 11.77 3.69
CA LYS A 41 6.14 12.07 2.90
C LYS A 41 6.71 10.76 2.34
N GLY A 42 7.05 10.71 1.06
CA GLY A 42 7.60 9.48 0.45
C GLY A 42 6.54 8.43 0.08
N ILE A 43 5.25 8.69 0.30
CA ILE A 43 4.15 7.84 -0.16
C ILE A 43 3.42 8.55 -1.30
N GLN A 44 3.28 7.87 -2.44
CA GLN A 44 2.51 8.35 -3.58
C GLN A 44 1.54 7.28 -4.05
N PHE A 45 0.27 7.65 -4.29
CA PHE A 45 -0.69 6.70 -4.85
C PHE A 45 -0.58 6.61 -6.36
N VAL A 46 -0.58 5.38 -6.86
CA VAL A 46 -0.66 5.09 -8.29
C VAL A 46 -2.14 5.03 -8.67
N THR A 47 -2.50 5.76 -9.73
CA THR A 47 -3.89 5.82 -10.22
C THR A 47 -4.02 5.24 -11.62
N ASP A 48 -5.17 4.65 -11.90
CA ASP A 48 -5.55 4.27 -13.26
C ASP A 48 -6.04 5.47 -14.08
N THR A 49 -6.37 5.23 -15.35
CA THR A 49 -6.86 6.27 -16.28
C THR A 49 -8.19 6.90 -15.88
N LYS A 50 -8.90 6.33 -14.88
CA LYS A 50 -10.15 6.86 -14.33
C LYS A 50 -9.94 7.55 -12.98
N GLY A 51 -8.69 7.69 -12.52
CA GLY A 51 -8.34 8.30 -11.24
C GLY A 51 -8.55 7.39 -10.02
N ARG A 52 -8.82 6.09 -10.23
CA ARG A 52 -8.94 5.13 -9.13
C ARG A 52 -7.54 4.76 -8.65
N LYS A 53 -7.31 4.76 -7.35
CA LYS A 53 -6.03 4.32 -6.76
C LYS A 53 -5.92 2.81 -6.87
N THR A 54 -4.87 2.34 -7.51
CA THR A 54 -4.65 0.91 -7.81
C THR A 54 -3.39 0.37 -7.14
N GLY A 55 -2.65 1.24 -6.46
CA GLY A 55 -1.42 0.89 -5.78
C GLY A 55 -0.78 2.09 -5.11
N VAL A 56 0.41 1.83 -4.57
CA VAL A 56 1.22 2.81 -3.88
C VAL A 56 2.68 2.66 -4.29
N LEU A 57 3.35 3.79 -4.50
CA LEU A 57 4.78 3.92 -4.64
C LEU A 57 5.34 4.44 -3.30
N ILE A 58 6.31 3.71 -2.77
CA ILE A 58 6.91 3.97 -1.46
C ILE A 58 8.39 4.30 -1.69
N ASP A 59 8.81 5.48 -1.28
CA ASP A 59 10.19 5.93 -1.31
C ASP A 59 11.04 5.14 -0.32
N LEU A 60 12.00 4.37 -0.84
CA LEU A 60 12.88 3.56 -0.02
C LEU A 60 13.94 4.41 0.68
N ASN A 61 14.28 5.60 0.19
CA ASN A 61 15.20 6.49 0.90
C ASN A 61 14.63 6.95 2.25
N GLU A 62 13.30 7.08 2.35
CA GLU A 62 12.60 7.42 3.58
C GLU A 62 12.25 6.16 4.40
N TYR A 63 11.86 5.06 3.74
CA TYR A 63 11.22 3.92 4.40
C TYR A 63 11.93 2.58 4.23
N GLN A 64 13.22 2.54 3.86
CA GLN A 64 13.99 1.29 3.70
C GLN A 64 13.83 0.35 4.91
N TYR A 65 14.01 0.86 6.12
CA TYR A 65 13.91 0.04 7.33
C TYR A 65 12.51 -0.57 7.52
N LEU A 66 11.47 0.24 7.31
CA LEU A 66 10.08 -0.22 7.42
C LEU A 66 9.78 -1.27 6.34
N TRP A 67 10.29 -1.06 5.13
CA TRP A 67 10.16 -2.01 4.03
C TRP A 67 10.81 -3.35 4.36
N ASP A 68 12.05 -3.34 4.86
CA ASP A 68 12.79 -4.56 5.21
C ASP A 68 12.13 -5.32 6.38
N GLU A 69 11.67 -4.61 7.41
CA GLU A 69 10.90 -5.21 8.51
C GLU A 69 9.58 -5.82 8.04
N CYS A 70 8.92 -5.14 7.09
CA CYS A 70 7.69 -5.65 6.51
C CYS A 70 7.96 -6.98 5.77
N LEU A 71 8.99 -7.00 4.92
CA LEU A 71 9.38 -8.20 4.16
C LEU A 71 9.73 -9.39 5.03
N LYS A 72 10.29 -9.21 6.24
CA LYS A 72 10.52 -10.34 7.18
C LYS A 72 9.25 -11.08 7.59
N THR A 73 8.10 -10.43 7.47
CA THR A 73 6.79 -10.99 7.83
C THR A 73 6.12 -11.71 6.66
N PHE A 74 6.54 -11.40 5.44
CA PHE A 74 6.00 -11.99 4.22
C PHE A 74 7.02 -12.98 3.63
N ASP A 75 6.57 -13.86 2.74
CA ASP A 75 7.46 -14.83 2.09
C ASP A 75 8.46 -14.12 1.16
N GLU A 76 9.70 -14.63 1.07
CA GLU A 76 10.71 -14.18 0.10
C GLU A 76 10.23 -14.32 -1.36
N SER A 77 9.19 -15.12 -1.61
CA SER A 77 8.55 -15.29 -2.91
C SER A 77 7.70 -14.10 -3.38
N VAL A 78 7.52 -13.07 -2.55
CA VAL A 78 6.74 -11.87 -2.93
C VAL A 78 7.39 -11.15 -4.11
N LYS A 79 6.65 -11.08 -5.21
CA LYS A 79 7.07 -10.42 -6.45
C LYS A 79 6.62 -8.96 -6.47
N VAL A 80 7.50 -8.05 -6.06
CA VAL A 80 7.25 -6.61 -6.18
C VAL A 80 8.02 -5.97 -7.33
N GLN A 81 7.59 -4.76 -7.72
CA GLN A 81 8.28 -3.93 -8.70
C GLN A 81 9.06 -2.83 -7.99
N TYR A 82 10.27 -2.55 -8.46
CA TYR A 82 11.11 -1.48 -7.92
C TYR A 82 11.34 -0.40 -8.97
N LEU A 83 11.36 0.86 -8.52
CA LEU A 83 12.02 1.93 -9.25
C LEU A 83 13.50 1.89 -8.88
N VAL A 84 14.36 1.88 -9.90
CA VAL A 84 15.81 1.89 -9.74
C VAL A 84 16.41 3.16 -10.31
N ASP A 85 17.52 3.60 -9.74
CA ASP A 85 18.28 4.75 -10.26
C ASP A 85 19.22 4.36 -11.41
N SER A 86 20.02 5.32 -11.87
CA SER A 86 21.00 5.12 -12.95
C SER A 86 22.14 4.13 -12.61
N GLN A 87 22.37 3.85 -11.33
CA GLN A 87 23.39 2.91 -10.84
C GLN A 87 22.79 1.52 -10.55
N GLY A 88 21.46 1.37 -10.65
CA GLY A 88 20.75 0.14 -10.34
C GLY A 88 20.31 0.02 -8.88
N GLU A 89 20.48 1.08 -8.07
CA GLU A 89 20.03 1.10 -6.69
C GLU A 89 18.51 1.23 -6.62
N LYS A 90 17.87 0.48 -5.72
CA LYS A 90 16.42 0.50 -5.53
C LYS A 90 16.04 1.74 -4.72
N ILE A 91 15.32 2.67 -5.33
CA ILE A 91 14.96 3.94 -4.70
C ILE A 91 13.48 4.03 -4.31
N ALA A 92 12.63 3.20 -4.91
CA ALA A 92 11.24 3.08 -4.49
C ALA A 92 10.69 1.67 -4.78
N VAL A 93 9.67 1.26 -4.06
CA VAL A 93 8.92 0.03 -4.32
C VAL A 93 7.48 0.36 -4.69
N CYS A 94 6.96 -0.30 -5.73
CA CYS A 94 5.60 -0.17 -6.19
C CYS A 94 4.79 -1.41 -5.76
N LEU A 95 3.74 -1.17 -4.98
CA LEU A 95 2.80 -2.19 -4.53
C LEU A 95 1.47 -2.01 -5.25
N SER A 96 1.08 -3.00 -6.06
CA SER A 96 -0.30 -3.08 -6.58
C SER A 96 -1.24 -3.55 -5.47
N PHE A 97 -2.35 -2.84 -5.25
CA PHE A 97 -3.33 -3.28 -4.26
C PHE A 97 -3.95 -4.63 -4.59
N ARG A 98 -4.03 -5.01 -5.86
CA ARG A 98 -4.57 -6.32 -6.26
C ARG A 98 -3.75 -7.49 -5.70
N GLU A 99 -2.45 -7.29 -5.50
CA GLU A 99 -1.50 -8.36 -5.17
C GLU A 99 -0.83 -8.15 -3.81
N HIS A 100 -0.76 -6.90 -3.33
CA HIS A 100 0.08 -6.50 -2.21
C HIS A 100 -0.69 -5.72 -1.15
N LEU A 101 -2.03 -5.83 -1.10
CA LEU A 101 -2.83 -5.04 -0.17
C LEU A 101 -2.41 -5.26 1.29
N GLN A 102 -2.20 -6.51 1.70
CA GLN A 102 -1.79 -6.84 3.08
C GLN A 102 -0.44 -6.23 3.47
N ILE A 103 0.49 -6.14 2.52
CA ILE A 103 1.79 -5.49 2.72
C ILE A 103 1.58 -3.98 2.91
N TRP A 104 0.74 -3.38 2.06
CA TRP A 104 0.40 -1.96 2.19
C TRP A 104 -0.29 -1.65 3.52
N GLN A 105 -1.26 -2.48 3.95
CA GLN A 105 -1.96 -2.31 5.23
C GLN A 105 -0.98 -2.26 6.39
N LYS A 106 -0.07 -3.23 6.47
CA LYS A 106 0.94 -3.28 7.52
C LYS A 106 1.83 -2.04 7.54
N ILE A 107 2.29 -1.59 6.37
CA ILE A 107 3.10 -0.37 6.24
C ILE A 107 2.29 0.84 6.71
N TYR A 108 1.09 1.00 6.18
CA TYR A 108 0.21 2.12 6.47
C TYR A 108 -0.16 2.21 7.96
N ASP A 109 -0.55 1.09 8.57
CA ASP A 109 -0.83 1.01 10.01
C ASP A 109 0.39 1.39 10.86
N THR A 110 1.59 1.05 10.40
CA THR A 110 2.84 1.45 11.09
C THR A 110 3.14 2.95 10.93
N LEU A 111 2.80 3.55 9.79
CA LEU A 111 3.04 4.97 9.52
C LEU A 111 2.12 5.91 10.32
N ILE A 112 0.96 5.42 10.75
CA ILE A 112 -0.09 6.21 11.41
C ILE A 112 -0.30 5.86 12.88
N ALA A 113 0.41 4.84 13.40
CA ALA A 113 0.44 4.50 14.83
C ALA A 113 1.19 5.56 15.66
#